data_AF-A0A7S2RM35-F1
#
_entry.id   AF-A0A7S2RM35-F1
#
_cell.length_a   1.000
_cell.length_b   1.000
_cell.length_c   1.000
_cell.angle_alpha   90.00
_cell.angle_beta   90.00
_cell.angle_gamma   90.00
#
_symmetry.space_group_name_H-M   'P 1'
#
loop_
_entity.id
_entity.type
_entity.pdbx_description
1 polymer ?
#
loop_
_entity_poly.entity_id
_entity_poly.type
_entity_poly.pdbx_seq_one_letter_code
_entity_poly.pdbx_strand_id
1 'polypeptide(L)'
;FTRPTLGQGVPEMDVTRACFPDALRRLEEALASEDLAFVAFDEEMSGIMFADQTFRSINDLTLIPEERYAKMVPVASEFAMVQLGLSLFFKAPEDGFVAAPFNFYVFPPEGHGKDLLLSPSTAVFLAKNGMDFHKWVTEGVPYVDKAGAAALERHDRPQGQRVEVTREEDKEVMERALGDLGEWVKETRHASVAAAAAAAAKPRPSPGRTRRQLRSPTPAVEDSQEPGSAAVPEFLMPEVNAFLRRYLYQEVEARFPDLVTEKRVVVGSRQPRIAVLFLSPEQLAAKRQAEADKKEKEALMQRGMRGVFVALSEACRERRIPLVGHNCLFDLLFLFAAFEGALPDKYHDCKAAINELFPAIIDTKVLASSPVCAPLGLSGTALGDLYQFFTTPAPAAAEAPTAVVVATTPSGLQPGATVEAQFKPTSRWRLATVVQAPQESKTAVVRFHGYQDHTTVPLGQLRSPPLAG
;
A
#
# COMPACT_ATOMS: atom_id res chain seq x y z
N PHE A 1 -12.04 -13.04 -9.64
CA PHE A 1 -11.55 -13.42 -8.30
C PHE A 1 -11.96 -14.87 -8.03
N THR A 2 -11.08 -15.86 -8.22
CA THR A 2 -11.27 -17.10 -7.45
C THR A 2 -11.09 -16.69 -5.99
N ARG A 3 -12.13 -16.91 -5.16
CA ARG A 3 -12.05 -16.72 -3.70
C ARG A 3 -10.68 -17.18 -3.20
N PRO A 4 -10.02 -16.47 -2.26
CA PRO A 4 -8.88 -17.04 -1.57
C PRO A 4 -9.35 -18.36 -0.95
N THR A 5 -8.99 -19.48 -1.58
CA THR A 5 -9.29 -20.80 -1.06
C THR A 5 -8.46 -20.94 0.20
N LEU A 6 -9.14 -21.02 1.36
CA LEU A 6 -8.58 -21.52 2.61
C LEU A 6 -7.86 -22.85 2.32
N GLY A 7 -6.55 -22.81 2.07
CA GLY A 7 -5.77 -23.99 1.70
C GLY A 7 -4.64 -23.78 0.69
N GLN A 8 -4.62 -22.68 -0.08
CA GLN A 8 -3.37 -22.22 -0.73
C GLN A 8 -2.73 -21.19 0.18
N GLY A 9 -1.44 -21.34 0.47
CA GLY A 9 -0.71 -20.57 1.48
C GLY A 9 -1.11 -19.11 1.48
N VAL A 10 -1.36 -18.56 2.66
CA VAL A 10 -1.72 -17.14 2.84
C VAL A 10 -0.72 -16.33 2.01
N PRO A 11 -1.17 -15.58 0.99
CA PRO A 11 -0.26 -14.75 0.22
C PRO A 11 0.52 -13.88 1.22
N GLU A 12 1.84 -13.83 1.05
CA GLU A 12 2.71 -13.09 1.96
C GLU A 12 2.14 -11.69 2.18
N MET A 13 1.73 -11.41 3.42
CA MET A 13 1.07 -10.14 3.79
C MET A 13 2.04 -8.98 3.66
N ASP A 14 3.33 -9.24 3.90
CA ASP A 14 4.41 -8.28 3.76
C ASP A 14 4.71 -8.05 2.27
N VAL A 15 4.52 -6.82 1.82
CA VAL A 15 4.84 -6.39 0.46
C VAL A 15 6.16 -5.64 0.48
N THR A 16 7.14 -6.17 -0.24
CA THR A 16 8.47 -5.59 -0.44
C THR A 16 8.72 -5.30 -1.92
N ARG A 17 9.84 -4.65 -2.26
CA ARG A 17 10.25 -4.34 -3.64
C ARG A 17 10.20 -5.54 -4.59
N ALA A 18 10.42 -6.75 -4.08
CA ALA A 18 10.52 -7.96 -4.88
C ALA A 18 9.13 -8.40 -5.40
N CYS A 19 8.12 -8.35 -4.53
CA CYS A 19 6.76 -8.79 -4.82
C CYS A 19 5.78 -7.62 -5.10
N PHE A 20 6.25 -6.37 -5.00
CA PHE A 20 5.43 -5.17 -5.21
C PHE A 20 4.64 -5.15 -6.54
N PRO A 21 5.22 -5.51 -7.71
CA PRO A 21 4.45 -5.50 -8.97
C PRO A 21 3.21 -6.42 -8.91
N ASP A 22 3.38 -7.63 -8.38
CA ASP A 22 2.28 -8.58 -8.22
C ASP A 22 1.29 -8.16 -7.12
N ALA A 23 1.78 -7.52 -6.06
CA ALA A 23 0.93 -6.98 -5.00
C ALA A 23 0.06 -5.82 -5.50
N LEU A 24 0.63 -4.88 -6.27
CA LEU A 24 -0.09 -3.76 -6.86
C LEU A 24 -1.19 -4.25 -7.81
N ARG A 25 -0.87 -5.18 -8.72
CA ARG A 25 -1.88 -5.78 -9.61
C ARG A 25 -3.02 -6.44 -8.84
N ARG A 26 -2.71 -7.22 -7.79
CA ARG A 26 -3.72 -7.85 -6.92
C ARG A 26 -4.55 -6.81 -6.18
N LEU A 27 -3.94 -5.72 -5.71
CA LEU A 27 -4.64 -4.62 -5.06
C LEU A 27 -5.60 -3.93 -6.04
N GLU A 28 -5.17 -3.61 -7.25
CA GLU A 28 -6.01 -3.00 -8.28
C GLU A 28 -7.20 -3.89 -8.64
N GLU A 29 -6.98 -5.19 -8.85
CA GLU A 29 -8.05 -6.18 -9.06
C GLU A 29 -9.03 -6.26 -7.87
N ALA A 30 -8.51 -6.15 -6.65
CA ALA A 30 -9.28 -6.17 -5.42
C ALA A 30 -10.10 -4.87 -5.25
N LEU A 31 -9.52 -3.71 -5.53
CA LEU A 31 -10.19 -2.41 -5.54
C LEU A 31 -11.29 -2.31 -6.61
N ALA A 32 -11.13 -3.01 -7.73
CA ALA A 32 -12.13 -3.09 -8.80
C ALA A 32 -13.32 -4.02 -8.48
N SER A 33 -13.23 -4.86 -7.44
CA SER A 33 -14.28 -5.82 -7.11
C SER A 33 -15.58 -5.15 -6.65
N GLU A 34 -16.71 -5.59 -7.19
CA GLU A 34 -18.05 -5.12 -6.77
C GLU A 34 -18.39 -5.49 -5.32
N ASP A 35 -17.80 -6.58 -4.82
CA ASP A 35 -18.04 -7.06 -3.45
C ASP A 35 -17.26 -6.26 -2.39
N LEU A 36 -16.31 -5.41 -2.81
CA LEU A 36 -15.56 -4.55 -1.90
C LEU A 36 -16.49 -3.57 -1.17
N ALA A 37 -16.53 -3.67 0.16
CA ALA A 37 -17.39 -2.87 1.01
C ALA A 37 -16.68 -1.61 1.52
N PHE A 38 -15.46 -1.75 2.04
CA PHE A 38 -14.65 -0.65 2.55
C PHE A 38 -13.17 -1.06 2.63
N VAL A 39 -12.29 -0.08 2.79
CA VAL A 39 -10.85 -0.27 3.01
C VAL A 39 -10.48 0.32 4.36
N ALA A 40 -9.79 -0.44 5.20
CA ALA A 40 -9.15 0.10 6.40
C ALA A 40 -7.67 0.36 6.14
N PHE A 41 -7.11 1.40 6.74
CA PHE A 41 -5.71 1.76 6.61
C PHE A 41 -5.11 2.17 7.97
N ASP A 42 -3.80 1.98 8.09
CA ASP A 42 -2.99 2.37 9.24
C ASP A 42 -1.52 2.50 8.79
N GLU A 43 -0.75 3.34 9.47
CA GLU A 43 0.65 3.59 9.14
C GLU A 43 1.57 3.45 10.34
N GLU A 44 2.79 3.02 10.06
CA GLU A 44 3.91 3.16 10.98
C GLU A 44 4.84 4.25 10.45
N MET A 45 5.20 5.22 11.30
CA MET A 45 6.05 6.35 10.93
C MET A 45 7.41 6.30 11.63
N SER A 46 8.41 6.97 11.06
CA SER A 46 9.74 7.10 11.68
C SER A 46 9.74 8.06 12.89
N GLY A 47 8.66 8.81 13.07
CA GLY A 47 8.41 9.65 14.23
C GLY A 47 7.05 10.34 14.14
N ILE A 48 6.54 10.76 15.30
CA ILE A 48 5.20 11.36 15.43
C ILE A 48 5.20 12.71 16.17
N MET A 49 6.39 13.19 16.59
CA MET A 49 6.58 14.49 17.26
C MET A 49 8.06 14.87 17.30
N PHE A 50 8.35 16.16 17.35
CA PHE A 50 9.70 16.67 17.64
C PHE A 50 10.01 16.67 19.15
N ALA A 51 11.28 16.82 19.50
CA ALA A 51 11.75 16.75 20.89
C ALA A 51 11.20 17.87 21.80
N ASP A 52 10.87 19.03 21.23
CA ASP A 52 10.25 20.16 21.92
C ASP A 52 8.71 20.06 21.99
N GLN A 53 8.12 19.07 21.33
CA GLN A 53 6.70 18.79 21.34
C GLN A 53 6.36 17.66 22.32
N THR A 54 5.17 17.72 22.92
CA THR A 54 4.63 16.63 23.71
C THR A 54 3.38 16.07 23.03
N PHE A 55 3.09 14.78 23.26
CA PHE A 55 1.83 14.18 22.82
C PHE A 55 0.61 15.00 23.27
N ARG A 56 0.66 15.55 24.49
CA ARG A 56 -0.40 16.42 25.03
C ARG A 56 -0.50 17.75 24.29
N SER A 57 0.61 18.35 23.87
CA SER A 57 0.57 19.65 23.17
C SER A 57 0.06 19.56 21.73
N ILE A 58 0.20 18.40 21.08
CA ILE A 58 -0.32 18.14 19.73
C ILE A 58 -1.79 17.69 19.79
N ASN A 59 -2.15 16.89 20.79
CA ASN A 59 -3.52 16.38 20.98
C ASN A 59 -4.32 17.17 22.02
N ASP A 60 -3.96 18.43 22.24
CA ASP A 60 -4.70 19.33 23.14
C ASP A 60 -6.08 19.63 22.53
N LEU A 61 -7.12 19.12 23.18
CA LEU A 61 -8.51 19.25 22.75
C LEU A 61 -9.06 20.69 22.91
N THR A 62 -8.30 21.59 23.54
CA THR A 62 -8.65 23.02 23.61
C THR A 62 -8.20 23.82 22.40
N LEU A 63 -7.33 23.25 21.55
CA LEU A 63 -6.90 23.88 20.31
C LEU A 63 -8.03 23.91 19.29
N ILE A 64 -8.13 25.01 18.56
CA ILE A 64 -8.96 25.02 17.35
C ILE A 64 -8.29 24.16 16.26
N PRO A 65 -9.07 23.60 15.30
CA PRO A 65 -8.53 22.69 14.29
C PRO A 65 -7.32 23.23 13.52
N GLU A 66 -7.31 24.52 13.21
CA GLU A 66 -6.23 25.22 12.51
C GLU A 66 -4.92 25.21 13.29
N GLU A 67 -4.97 25.42 14.61
CA GLU A 67 -3.78 25.41 15.48
C GLU A 67 -3.23 24.00 15.64
N ARG A 68 -4.12 23.01 15.79
CA ARG A 68 -3.71 21.61 15.83
C ARG A 68 -3.05 21.21 14.52
N TYR A 69 -3.67 21.54 13.40
CA TYR A 69 -3.12 21.30 12.06
C TYR A 69 -1.72 21.92 11.89
N ALA A 70 -1.54 23.19 12.27
CA ALA A 70 -0.26 23.87 12.17
C ALA A 70 0.88 23.18 12.95
N LYS A 71 0.57 22.49 14.06
CA LYS A 71 1.54 21.69 14.81
C LYS A 71 1.85 20.34 14.17
N MET A 72 0.89 19.77 13.43
CA MET A 72 1.00 18.46 12.79
C MET A 72 1.75 18.53 11.45
N VAL A 73 1.61 19.64 10.69
CA VAL A 73 2.23 19.82 9.38
C VAL A 73 3.74 19.59 9.40
N PRO A 74 4.54 20.20 10.30
CA PRO A 74 5.99 19.97 10.34
C PRO A 74 6.35 18.50 10.61
N VAL A 75 5.54 17.80 11.42
CA VAL A 75 5.79 16.39 11.76
C VAL A 75 5.61 15.51 10.52
N ALA A 76 4.46 15.64 9.84
CA ALA A 76 4.17 14.87 8.62
C ALA A 76 5.07 15.23 7.43
N SER A 77 5.72 16.41 7.45
CA SER A 77 6.59 16.88 6.38
C SER A 77 8.07 16.50 6.55
N GLU A 78 8.47 16.00 7.72
CA GLU A 78 9.87 15.73 8.07
C GLU A 78 10.12 14.27 8.45
N PHE A 79 9.15 13.60 9.11
CA PHE A 79 9.24 12.16 9.33
C PHE A 79 8.76 11.39 8.11
N ALA A 80 9.26 10.17 7.95
CA ALA A 80 8.93 9.29 6.83
C ALA A 80 7.94 8.20 7.26
N MET A 81 7.17 7.69 6.29
CA MET A 81 6.44 6.44 6.47
C MET A 81 7.42 5.26 6.45
N VAL A 82 7.19 4.30 7.33
CA VAL A 82 7.98 3.07 7.47
C VAL A 82 7.19 1.91 6.87
N GLN A 83 5.91 1.82 7.19
CA GLN A 83 5.00 0.80 6.69
C GLN A 83 3.62 1.41 6.46
N LEU A 84 2.94 0.97 5.39
CA LEU A 84 1.53 1.25 5.14
C LEU A 84 0.73 -0.05 5.17
N GLY A 85 -0.21 -0.16 6.09
CA GLY A 85 -1.16 -1.27 6.18
C GLY A 85 -2.45 -0.92 5.44
N LEU A 86 -2.90 -1.78 4.53
CA LEU A 86 -4.22 -1.72 3.91
C LEU A 86 -4.97 -3.03 4.14
N SER A 87 -6.21 -2.97 4.60
CA SER A 87 -7.09 -4.14 4.72
C SER A 87 -8.38 -3.91 3.94
N LEU A 88 -8.57 -4.67 2.87
CA LEU A 88 -9.75 -4.59 2.02
C LEU A 88 -10.81 -5.58 2.52
N PHE A 89 -12.04 -5.11 2.74
CA PHE A 89 -13.12 -5.93 3.27
C PHE A 89 -14.20 -6.19 2.21
N PHE A 90 -14.36 -7.45 1.82
CA PHE A 90 -15.32 -7.90 0.82
C PHE A 90 -16.54 -8.51 1.50
N LYS A 91 -17.74 -8.22 1.01
CA LYS A 91 -18.96 -8.86 1.50
C LYS A 91 -18.87 -10.37 1.27
N ALA A 92 -19.08 -11.14 2.33
CA ALA A 92 -19.25 -12.58 2.21
C ALA A 92 -20.73 -12.91 1.88
N PRO A 93 -21.03 -14.06 1.25
CA PRO A 93 -22.40 -14.54 1.09
C PRO A 93 -23.08 -14.93 2.40
N GLU A 94 -22.28 -15.27 3.42
CA GLU A 94 -22.73 -15.35 4.80
C GLU A 94 -22.62 -13.96 5.43
N ASP A 95 -23.45 -13.63 6.42
CA ASP A 95 -23.44 -12.32 7.08
C ASP A 95 -22.06 -12.04 7.71
N GLY A 96 -21.22 -11.26 7.02
CA GLY A 96 -19.83 -11.03 7.38
C GLY A 96 -18.96 -10.52 6.23
N PHE A 97 -17.65 -10.47 6.48
CA PHE A 97 -16.65 -9.97 5.54
C PHE A 97 -15.47 -10.93 5.40
N VAL A 98 -14.89 -10.96 4.20
CA VAL A 98 -13.56 -11.53 3.95
C VAL A 98 -12.57 -10.38 3.88
N ALA A 99 -11.49 -10.44 4.65
CA ALA A 99 -10.44 -9.43 4.63
C ALA A 99 -9.26 -9.85 3.74
N ALA A 100 -8.69 -8.91 3.00
CA ALA A 100 -7.43 -9.06 2.28
C ALA A 100 -6.44 -7.97 2.76
N PRO A 101 -5.56 -8.31 3.72
CA PRO A 101 -4.56 -7.38 4.24
C PRO A 101 -3.31 -7.31 3.35
N PHE A 102 -2.69 -6.13 3.32
CA PHE A 102 -1.43 -5.82 2.67
C PHE A 102 -0.60 -4.93 3.61
N ASN A 103 0.65 -5.33 3.89
CA ASN A 103 1.59 -4.58 4.72
C ASN A 103 2.77 -4.14 3.85
N PHE A 104 2.71 -2.93 3.30
CA PHE A 104 3.75 -2.42 2.43
C PHE A 104 4.90 -1.85 3.25
N TYR A 105 6.11 -2.41 3.10
CA TYR A 105 7.32 -1.75 3.58
C TYR A 105 7.64 -0.62 2.62
N VAL A 106 7.76 0.61 3.13
CA VAL A 106 7.89 1.82 2.31
C VAL A 106 9.19 2.51 2.67
N PHE A 107 10.08 2.75 1.72
CA PHE A 107 11.34 3.45 1.98
C PHE A 107 11.47 4.69 1.07
N PRO A 108 11.96 5.83 1.57
CA PRO A 108 12.18 7.00 0.72
C PRO A 108 13.12 6.70 -0.46
N PRO A 109 12.93 7.34 -1.62
CA PRO A 109 13.75 7.08 -2.80
C PRO A 109 15.22 7.46 -2.58
N GLU A 110 16.13 6.64 -3.13
CA GLU A 110 17.57 6.93 -3.13
C GLU A 110 17.88 8.15 -4.03
N GLY A 111 18.39 9.25 -3.47
CA GLY A 111 18.76 10.44 -4.26
C GLY A 111 18.71 11.76 -3.48
N HIS A 112 18.85 12.89 -4.19
CA HIS A 112 18.84 14.26 -3.64
C HIS A 112 17.48 14.61 -3.00
N GLY A 113 17.24 14.11 -1.78
CA GLY A 113 16.10 14.38 -0.92
C GLY A 113 16.51 14.91 0.45
N LYS A 114 15.55 15.09 1.36
CA LYS A 114 15.79 15.43 2.76
C LYS A 114 16.41 14.25 3.51
N ASP A 115 17.18 14.54 4.56
CA ASP A 115 17.68 13.51 5.47
C ASP A 115 16.53 12.72 6.10
N LEU A 116 16.70 11.40 6.24
CA LEU A 116 15.73 10.55 6.92
C LEU A 116 15.80 10.77 8.44
N LEU A 117 14.79 11.43 9.00
CA LEU A 117 14.66 11.58 10.44
C LEU A 117 14.01 10.34 11.06
N LEU A 118 14.66 9.78 12.08
CA LEU A 118 14.16 8.66 12.87
C LEU A 118 14.19 9.03 14.36
N SER A 119 13.02 9.08 14.98
CA SER A 119 12.90 9.32 16.42
C SER A 119 13.39 8.11 17.22
N PRO A 120 14.30 8.28 18.21
CA PRO A 120 14.77 7.15 19.03
C PRO A 120 13.66 6.41 19.77
N SER A 121 12.67 7.12 20.30
CA SER A 121 11.55 6.50 21.02
C SER A 121 10.68 5.66 20.11
N THR A 122 10.43 6.15 18.89
CA THR A 122 9.70 5.45 17.84
C THR A 122 10.49 4.23 17.37
N ALA A 123 11.79 4.35 17.13
CA ALA A 123 12.64 3.23 16.73
C ALA A 123 12.61 2.09 17.76
N VAL A 124 12.74 2.40 19.05
CA VAL A 124 12.66 1.40 20.13
C VAL A 124 11.26 0.79 20.21
N PHE A 125 10.20 1.60 20.08
CA PHE A 125 8.82 1.12 20.10
C PHE A 125 8.54 0.15 18.96
N LEU A 126 8.87 0.53 17.72
CA LEU A 126 8.68 -0.29 16.53
C LEU A 126 9.52 -1.58 16.61
N ALA A 127 10.79 -1.49 17.03
CA ALA A 127 11.65 -2.67 17.21
C ALA A 127 11.06 -3.65 18.23
N LYS A 128 10.51 -3.14 19.35
CA LYS A 128 9.86 -3.96 20.37
C LYS A 128 8.59 -4.66 19.85
N ASN A 129 7.89 -4.06 18.89
CA ASN A 129 6.70 -4.63 18.25
C ASN A 129 7.02 -5.46 17.00
N GLY A 130 8.29 -5.77 16.74
CA GLY A 130 8.70 -6.68 15.68
C GLY A 130 8.94 -6.03 14.31
N MET A 131 9.04 -4.70 14.23
CA MET A 131 9.41 -4.02 13.00
C MET A 131 10.82 -4.41 12.56
N ASP A 132 10.95 -4.90 11.32
CA ASP A 132 12.23 -5.25 10.71
C ASP A 132 12.84 -4.04 9.97
N PHE A 133 13.69 -3.29 10.67
CA PHE A 133 14.41 -2.14 10.11
C PHE A 133 15.39 -2.53 8.99
N HIS A 134 15.93 -3.76 9.00
CA HIS A 134 16.81 -4.21 7.92
C HIS A 134 15.99 -4.41 6.65
N LYS A 135 14.85 -5.11 6.74
CA LYS A 135 13.92 -5.28 5.63
C LYS A 135 13.38 -3.94 5.14
N TRP A 136 13.04 -3.02 6.03
CA TRP A 136 12.60 -1.66 5.67
C TRP A 136 13.61 -0.93 4.77
N VAL A 137 14.89 -0.93 5.15
CA VAL A 137 15.94 -0.21 4.40
C VAL A 137 16.34 -0.94 3.11
N THR A 138 16.42 -2.27 3.14
CA THR A 138 16.96 -3.06 2.01
C THR A 138 15.92 -3.47 0.97
N GLU A 139 14.66 -3.61 1.40
CA GLU A 139 13.57 -4.13 0.58
C GLU A 139 12.34 -3.22 0.53
N GLY A 140 12.34 -2.07 1.19
CA GLY A 140 11.24 -1.12 1.14
C GLY A 140 10.95 -0.64 -0.28
N VAL A 141 9.66 -0.53 -0.60
CA VAL A 141 9.20 -0.01 -1.89
C VAL A 141 9.42 1.50 -1.91
N PRO A 142 10.09 2.05 -2.93
CA PRO A 142 10.29 3.49 -3.06
C PRO A 142 8.94 4.21 -3.26
N TYR A 143 8.96 5.52 -3.13
CA TYR A 143 7.82 6.36 -3.47
C TYR A 143 8.26 7.71 -4.00
N VAL A 144 7.36 8.37 -4.71
CA VAL A 144 7.52 9.75 -5.18
C VAL A 144 6.23 10.49 -4.91
N ASP A 145 6.32 11.80 -4.79
CA ASP A 145 5.13 12.65 -4.82
C ASP A 145 4.64 12.87 -6.26
N LYS A 146 3.57 13.64 -6.40
CA LYS A 146 2.96 14.02 -7.68
C LYS A 146 3.93 14.77 -8.60
N ALA A 147 4.77 15.64 -8.06
CA ALA A 147 5.72 16.41 -8.84
C ALA A 147 6.88 15.53 -9.35
N GLY A 148 7.36 14.61 -8.52
CA GLY A 148 8.35 13.60 -8.85
C GLY A 148 7.87 12.65 -9.94
N ALA A 149 6.63 12.14 -9.83
CA ALA A 149 6.01 11.33 -10.88
C ALA A 149 5.95 12.08 -12.23
N ALA A 150 5.51 13.34 -12.24
CA ALA A 150 5.48 14.16 -13.45
C ALA A 150 6.90 14.47 -14.01
N ALA A 151 7.93 14.51 -13.15
CA ALA A 151 9.31 14.66 -13.59
C ALA A 151 9.84 13.39 -14.27
N LEU A 152 9.53 12.21 -13.73
CA LEU A 152 9.89 10.91 -14.33
C LEU A 152 9.30 10.78 -15.74
N GLU A 153 8.02 11.12 -15.92
CA GLU A 153 7.35 11.10 -17.24
C GLU A 153 7.99 12.05 -18.27
N ARG A 154 8.53 13.20 -17.82
CA ARG A 154 9.25 14.14 -18.71
C ARG A 154 10.61 13.61 -19.12
N HIS A 155 11.31 12.93 -18.21
CA HIS A 155 12.62 12.35 -18.46
C HIS A 155 12.55 11.12 -19.39
N ASP A 156 11.43 10.38 -19.36
CA ASP A 156 11.19 9.22 -20.22
C ASP A 156 10.83 9.59 -21.68
N ARG A 157 10.58 10.88 -21.96
CA ARG A 157 10.47 11.35 -23.34
C ARG A 157 11.84 11.25 -24.01
N PRO A 158 11.95 10.68 -25.22
CA PRO A 158 13.23 10.53 -25.90
C PRO A 158 13.86 11.91 -26.17
N GLN A 159 14.73 12.36 -25.27
CA GLN A 159 15.65 13.48 -25.51
C GLN A 159 16.84 12.97 -26.31
N GLY A 160 16.62 12.72 -27.60
CA GLY A 160 17.66 12.28 -28.51
C GLY A 160 17.80 13.25 -29.67
N GLN A 161 18.53 14.36 -29.49
CA GLN A 161 19.08 15.07 -30.65
C GLN A 161 19.97 14.07 -31.40
N ARG A 162 19.76 13.91 -32.71
CA ARG A 162 20.58 13.04 -33.56
C ARG A 162 22.02 13.52 -33.47
N VAL A 163 22.95 12.60 -33.24
CA VAL A 163 24.36 12.96 -33.21
C VAL A 163 24.80 13.24 -34.63
N GLU A 164 25.35 14.43 -34.87
CA GLU A 164 25.95 14.79 -36.15
C GLU A 164 27.47 14.71 -36.05
N VAL A 165 28.07 13.86 -36.87
CA VAL A 165 29.54 13.78 -37.00
C VAL A 165 29.97 14.84 -38.01
N THR A 166 30.80 15.79 -37.59
CA THR A 166 31.23 16.92 -38.44
C THR A 166 32.59 16.69 -39.10
N ARG A 167 33.47 15.88 -38.51
CA ARG A 167 34.81 15.59 -39.03
C ARG A 167 34.74 14.55 -40.16
N GLU A 168 35.32 14.87 -41.31
CA GLU A 168 35.33 13.98 -42.49
C GLU A 168 36.04 12.65 -42.23
N GLU A 169 37.18 12.67 -41.53
CA GLU A 169 37.91 11.44 -41.15
C GLU A 169 37.02 10.48 -40.34
N ASP A 170 36.27 11.03 -39.37
CA ASP A 170 35.37 10.24 -38.54
C ASP A 170 34.21 9.69 -39.37
N LYS A 171 33.63 10.48 -40.29
CA LYS A 171 32.57 10.03 -41.20
C LYS A 171 33.03 8.85 -42.05
N GLU A 172 34.23 8.91 -42.62
CA GLU A 172 34.78 7.82 -43.43
C GLU A 172 34.95 6.53 -42.62
N VAL A 173 35.44 6.62 -41.38
CA VAL A 173 35.58 5.46 -40.49
C VAL A 173 34.19 4.88 -40.14
N MET A 174 33.19 5.73 -39.90
CA MET A 174 31.83 5.28 -39.58
C MET A 174 31.14 4.63 -40.77
N GLU A 175 31.21 5.22 -41.97
CA GLU A 175 30.61 4.63 -43.18
C GLU A 175 31.29 3.32 -43.56
N ARG A 176 32.63 3.20 -43.40
CA ARG A 176 33.31 1.93 -43.58
C ARG A 176 32.78 0.87 -42.60
N ALA A 177 32.69 1.20 -41.32
CA ALA A 177 32.19 0.28 -40.30
C ALA A 177 30.74 -0.17 -40.56
N LEU A 178 29.87 0.74 -41.00
CA LEU A 178 28.48 0.44 -41.37
C LEU A 178 28.41 -0.38 -42.66
N GLY A 179 29.33 -0.16 -43.60
CA GLY A 179 29.50 -0.96 -44.81
C GLY A 179 29.88 -2.41 -44.48
N ASP A 180 30.93 -2.60 -43.67
CA ASP A 180 31.39 -3.91 -43.21
C ASP A 180 30.26 -4.66 -42.48
N LEU A 181 29.51 -3.97 -41.62
CA LEU A 181 28.32 -4.52 -40.97
C LEU A 181 27.26 -4.94 -42.02
N GLY A 182 27.01 -4.11 -43.02
CA GLY A 182 26.03 -4.40 -44.07
C GLY A 182 26.39 -5.64 -44.89
N GLU A 183 27.68 -5.88 -45.17
CA GLU A 183 28.17 -7.10 -45.81
C GLU A 183 27.97 -8.32 -44.91
N TRP A 184 28.38 -8.23 -43.64
CA TRP A 184 28.19 -9.29 -42.67
C TRP A 184 26.71 -9.67 -42.48
N VAL A 185 25.80 -8.69 -42.47
CA VAL A 185 24.34 -8.93 -42.38
C VAL A 185 23.85 -9.72 -43.59
N LYS A 186 24.31 -9.40 -44.80
CA LYS A 186 23.92 -10.13 -46.02
C LYS A 186 24.39 -11.59 -45.93
N GLU A 187 25.65 -11.81 -45.59
CA GLU A 187 26.23 -13.15 -45.44
C GLU A 187 25.47 -13.98 -44.38
N THR A 188 25.20 -13.36 -43.23
CA THR A 188 24.50 -14.01 -42.13
C THR A 188 23.05 -14.34 -42.47
N ARG A 189 22.34 -13.46 -43.20
CA ARG A 189 20.99 -13.73 -43.73
C ARG A 189 21.00 -14.93 -44.67
N HIS A 190 21.94 -14.98 -45.62
CA HIS A 190 22.08 -16.10 -46.54
C HIS A 190 22.37 -17.42 -45.81
N ALA A 191 23.28 -17.42 -44.84
CA ALA A 191 23.60 -18.59 -44.02
C ALA A 191 22.39 -19.07 -43.19
N SER A 192 21.62 -18.14 -42.61
CA SER A 192 20.42 -18.45 -41.82
C SER A 192 19.31 -19.10 -42.65
N VAL A 193 19.04 -18.58 -43.86
CA VAL A 193 18.06 -19.19 -44.79
C VAL A 193 18.49 -20.58 -45.23
N ALA A 194 19.77 -20.76 -45.56
CA ALA A 194 20.31 -22.07 -45.93
C ALA A 194 20.18 -23.09 -44.78
N ALA A 195 20.49 -22.68 -43.55
CA ALA A 195 20.35 -23.53 -42.37
C ALA A 195 18.88 -23.92 -42.09
N ALA A 196 17.94 -22.98 -42.23
CA ALA A 196 16.52 -23.25 -42.07
C ALA A 196 15.99 -24.24 -43.12
N ALA A 197 16.40 -24.08 -44.38
CA ALA A 197 16.06 -25.02 -45.46
C ALA A 197 16.62 -26.43 -45.19
N ALA A 198 17.87 -26.53 -44.71
CA ALA A 198 18.48 -27.82 -44.37
C ALA A 198 17.79 -28.50 -43.17
N ALA A 199 17.34 -27.72 -42.18
CA ALA A 199 16.60 -28.22 -41.03
C ALA A 199 15.22 -28.77 -41.43
N ALA A 200 14.50 -28.09 -42.33
CA ALA A 200 13.22 -28.54 -42.86
C ALA A 200 13.31 -29.82 -43.71
N ALA A 201 14.49 -30.08 -44.31
CA ALA A 201 14.75 -31.27 -45.12
C ALA A 201 15.14 -32.53 -44.31
N LYS A 202 15.35 -32.42 -42.98
CA LYS A 202 15.68 -33.60 -42.14
C LYS A 202 14.43 -34.47 -41.91
N PRO A 203 14.46 -35.77 -42.26
CA PRO A 203 13.33 -36.66 -42.01
C PRO A 203 13.10 -36.85 -40.50
N ARG A 204 11.83 -36.79 -40.06
CA ARG A 204 11.41 -37.08 -38.68
C ARG A 204 11.92 -38.47 -38.26
N PRO A 205 12.60 -38.62 -37.12
CA PRO A 205 13.04 -39.93 -36.66
C PRO A 205 11.81 -40.79 -36.30
N SER A 206 11.78 -42.00 -36.83
CA SER A 206 10.78 -43.02 -36.49
C SER A 206 10.93 -43.42 -35.01
N PRO A 207 9.84 -43.69 -34.28
CA PRO A 207 9.91 -44.03 -32.86
C PRO A 207 10.49 -45.45 -32.70
N GLY A 208 11.79 -45.54 -32.46
CA GLY A 208 12.52 -46.79 -32.37
C GLY A 208 13.55 -46.80 -31.24
N ARG A 209 13.08 -47.20 -30.04
CA ARG A 209 13.81 -47.86 -28.94
C ARG A 209 15.34 -47.73 -28.96
N THR A 210 15.92 -46.99 -28.02
CA THR A 210 17.36 -47.11 -27.71
C THR A 210 17.64 -47.17 -26.21
N ARG A 211 17.84 -48.42 -25.82
CA ARG A 211 18.74 -48.98 -24.80
C ARG A 211 19.70 -47.99 -24.13
N ARG A 212 19.50 -47.82 -22.83
CA ARG A 212 20.37 -47.24 -21.82
C ARG A 212 21.76 -47.90 -21.82
N GLN A 213 22.82 -47.12 -22.04
CA GLN A 213 24.17 -47.48 -21.61
C GLN A 213 24.82 -46.30 -20.87
N LEU A 214 25.20 -46.59 -19.63
CA LEU A 214 26.01 -45.78 -18.73
C LEU A 214 27.41 -45.56 -19.31
N ARG A 215 27.93 -44.34 -19.23
CA ARG A 215 29.36 -44.07 -19.02
C ARG A 215 29.55 -42.91 -18.02
N SER A 216 30.52 -43.11 -17.15
CA SER A 216 30.91 -42.34 -15.96
C SER A 216 31.73 -41.08 -16.28
N PRO A 217 31.91 -40.15 -15.30
CA PRO A 217 32.31 -38.76 -15.55
C PRO A 217 33.83 -38.53 -15.39
N THR A 218 34.33 -37.50 -16.08
CA THR A 218 35.59 -36.80 -15.77
C THR A 218 35.31 -35.30 -15.67
N PRO A 219 36.02 -34.55 -14.81
CA PRO A 219 35.57 -33.25 -14.35
C PRO A 219 35.95 -32.16 -15.36
N ALA A 220 34.97 -31.37 -15.77
CA ALA A 220 35.16 -30.14 -16.52
C ALA A 220 34.88 -28.95 -15.60
N VAL A 221 35.79 -27.98 -15.64
CA VAL A 221 35.65 -26.65 -15.06
C VAL A 221 34.41 -25.99 -15.65
N GLU A 222 33.49 -25.58 -14.79
CA GLU A 222 32.19 -25.00 -15.15
C GLU A 222 32.38 -23.58 -15.72
N ASP A 223 32.35 -23.48 -17.05
CA ASP A 223 31.84 -22.30 -17.74
C ASP A 223 30.33 -22.50 -17.91
N SER A 224 29.55 -21.57 -17.36
CA SER A 224 28.09 -21.66 -17.28
C SER A 224 27.46 -21.31 -18.64
N GLN A 225 27.55 -22.22 -19.60
CA GLN A 225 26.74 -22.19 -20.82
C GLN A 225 25.71 -23.32 -20.77
N GLU A 226 24.42 -22.96 -20.80
CA GLU A 226 23.36 -23.95 -20.90
C GLU A 226 23.49 -24.80 -22.18
N PRO A 227 23.31 -26.13 -22.11
CA PRO A 227 23.54 -27.01 -23.25
C PRO A 227 22.33 -26.99 -24.19
N GLY A 228 22.45 -26.34 -25.35
CA GLY A 228 21.49 -26.49 -26.46
C GLY A 228 21.20 -25.26 -27.31
N SER A 229 21.66 -24.07 -26.92
CA SER A 229 21.51 -22.84 -27.70
C SER A 229 22.58 -22.76 -28.80
N ALA A 230 22.19 -22.72 -30.08
CA ALA A 230 23.12 -22.40 -31.15
C ALA A 230 23.70 -20.99 -30.91
N ALA A 231 25.02 -20.83 -31.03
CA ALA A 231 25.68 -19.55 -30.82
C ALA A 231 25.07 -18.47 -31.73
N VAL A 232 24.59 -17.39 -31.13
CA VAL A 232 24.02 -16.25 -31.86
C VAL A 232 25.14 -15.57 -32.66
N PRO A 233 24.98 -15.35 -33.98
CA PRO A 233 25.97 -14.61 -34.76
C PRO A 233 26.13 -13.18 -34.24
N GLU A 234 27.37 -12.79 -33.98
CA GLU A 234 27.74 -11.49 -33.42
C GLU A 234 28.78 -10.80 -34.31
N PHE A 235 28.59 -9.50 -34.55
CA PHE A 235 29.56 -8.63 -35.20
C PHE A 235 30.02 -7.55 -34.23
N LEU A 236 31.34 -7.43 -34.02
CA LEU A 236 31.90 -6.39 -33.15
C LEU A 236 32.29 -5.15 -33.96
N MET A 237 31.57 -4.06 -33.76
CA MET A 237 31.89 -2.74 -34.32
C MET A 237 33.28 -2.26 -33.87
N PRO A 238 33.97 -1.39 -34.62
CA PRO A 238 35.31 -0.90 -34.26
C PRO A 238 35.33 -0.19 -32.91
N GLU A 239 36.50 -0.16 -32.27
CA GLU A 239 36.72 0.59 -31.03
C GLU A 239 36.74 2.09 -31.34
N VAL A 240 35.76 2.81 -30.78
CA VAL A 240 35.57 4.25 -30.99
C VAL A 240 35.28 4.95 -29.66
N ASN A 241 35.49 6.26 -29.63
CA ASN A 241 35.15 7.07 -28.45
C ASN A 241 33.62 7.10 -28.20
N ALA A 242 33.23 7.60 -27.02
CA ALA A 242 31.83 7.61 -26.60
C ALA A 242 30.88 8.40 -27.53
N PHE A 243 31.36 9.47 -28.16
CA PHE A 243 30.57 10.29 -29.09
C PHE A 243 30.25 9.52 -30.37
N LEU A 244 31.27 8.94 -31.02
CA LEU A 244 31.12 8.14 -32.23
C LEU A 244 30.36 6.83 -31.96
N ARG A 245 30.52 6.25 -30.77
CA ARG A 245 29.75 5.08 -30.35
C ARG A 245 28.24 5.38 -30.31
N ARG A 246 27.85 6.56 -29.80
CA ARG A 246 26.45 7.01 -29.79
C ARG A 246 25.91 7.18 -31.21
N TYR A 247 26.70 7.74 -32.13
CA TYR A 247 26.34 7.83 -33.54
C TYR A 247 26.10 6.44 -34.17
N LEU A 248 27.01 5.48 -33.95
CA LEU A 248 26.87 4.12 -34.46
C LEU A 248 25.63 3.40 -33.92
N TYR A 249 25.28 3.56 -32.64
CA TYR A 249 24.01 3.01 -32.11
C TYR A 249 22.81 3.54 -32.92
N GLN A 250 22.74 4.86 -33.13
CA GLN A 250 21.62 5.49 -33.86
C GLN A 250 21.55 5.04 -35.33
N GLU A 251 22.70 4.94 -36.02
CA GLU A 251 22.71 4.51 -37.43
C GLU A 251 22.41 3.02 -37.59
N VAL A 252 22.90 2.16 -36.68
CA VAL A 252 22.58 0.72 -36.73
C VAL A 252 21.09 0.51 -36.49
N GLU A 253 20.50 1.15 -35.48
CA GLU A 253 19.07 1.08 -35.20
C GLU A 253 18.21 1.61 -36.36
N ALA A 254 18.66 2.68 -37.03
CA ALA A 254 17.94 3.27 -38.17
C ALA A 254 18.06 2.45 -39.46
N ARG A 255 19.26 1.93 -39.78
CA ARG A 255 19.53 1.21 -41.04
C ARG A 255 19.19 -0.27 -40.95
N PHE A 256 19.24 -0.86 -39.76
CA PHE A 256 19.06 -2.30 -39.53
C PHE A 256 18.13 -2.58 -38.34
N PRO A 257 16.82 -2.29 -38.46
CA PRO A 257 15.85 -2.41 -37.36
C PRO A 257 15.63 -3.84 -36.84
N ASP A 258 16.09 -4.85 -37.59
CA ASP A 258 15.99 -6.26 -37.24
C ASP A 258 17.19 -6.76 -36.39
N LEU A 259 18.22 -5.92 -36.20
CA LEU A 259 19.40 -6.25 -35.42
C LEU A 259 19.28 -5.68 -34.01
N VAL A 260 20.00 -6.30 -33.06
CA VAL A 260 20.08 -5.80 -31.69
C VAL A 260 21.51 -5.42 -31.37
N THR A 261 21.68 -4.26 -30.73
CA THR A 261 23.00 -3.80 -30.30
C THR A 261 23.19 -4.08 -28.81
N GLU A 262 24.38 -4.53 -28.42
CA GLU A 262 24.77 -4.74 -27.03
C GLU A 262 26.15 -4.17 -26.75
N LYS A 263 26.38 -3.79 -25.49
CA LYS A 263 27.70 -3.39 -25.02
C LYS A 263 28.55 -4.64 -24.74
N ARG A 264 29.73 -4.74 -25.35
CA ARG A 264 30.73 -5.77 -25.04
C ARG A 264 31.98 -5.19 -24.44
N VAL A 265 32.40 -5.76 -23.31
CA VAL A 265 33.71 -5.50 -22.71
C VAL A 265 34.68 -6.51 -23.30
N VAL A 266 35.65 -6.04 -24.07
CA VAL A 266 36.66 -6.89 -24.71
C VAL A 266 37.95 -6.80 -23.88
N VAL A 267 38.48 -7.96 -23.48
CA VAL A 267 39.74 -8.03 -22.72
C VAL A 267 40.86 -7.35 -23.51
N GLY A 268 41.53 -6.39 -22.88
CA GLY A 268 42.62 -5.62 -23.50
C GLY A 268 42.19 -4.35 -24.24
N SER A 269 40.90 -4.10 -24.41
CA SER A 269 40.39 -2.83 -24.94
C SER A 269 40.20 -1.80 -23.81
N ARG A 270 40.46 -0.52 -24.09
CA ARG A 270 40.25 0.57 -23.12
C ARG A 270 38.79 0.98 -23.02
N GLN A 271 37.98 0.66 -24.03
CA GLN A 271 36.58 1.04 -24.07
C GLN A 271 35.69 -0.12 -24.51
N PRO A 272 34.42 -0.14 -24.05
CA PRO A 272 33.46 -1.12 -24.52
C PRO A 272 33.14 -0.90 -26.02
N ARG A 273 33.02 -2.00 -26.75
CA ARG A 273 32.64 -2.06 -28.18
C ARG A 273 31.15 -2.36 -28.31
N ILE A 274 30.58 -2.03 -29.47
CA ILE A 274 29.20 -2.39 -29.82
C ILE A 274 29.24 -3.78 -30.46
N ALA A 275 28.51 -4.73 -29.89
CA ALA A 275 28.16 -5.98 -30.55
C ALA A 275 26.83 -5.82 -31.25
N VAL A 276 26.77 -6.21 -32.52
CA VAL A 276 25.53 -6.30 -33.29
C VAL A 276 25.17 -7.77 -33.39
N LEU A 277 24.01 -8.13 -32.84
CA LEU A 277 23.51 -9.49 -32.76
C LEU A 277 22.49 -9.74 -33.85
N PHE A 278 22.65 -10.86 -34.57
CA PHE A 278 21.68 -11.35 -35.53
C PHE A 278 20.79 -12.39 -34.88
N LEU A 279 19.62 -11.96 -34.40
CA LEU A 279 18.66 -12.83 -33.72
C LEU A 279 17.64 -13.42 -34.71
N SER A 280 17.17 -14.63 -34.44
CA SER A 280 15.98 -15.14 -35.13
C SER A 280 14.74 -14.29 -34.77
N PRO A 281 13.66 -14.30 -35.58
CA PRO A 281 12.44 -13.57 -35.24
C PRO A 281 11.87 -13.91 -33.85
N GLU A 282 11.97 -15.17 -33.44
CA GLU A 282 11.55 -15.64 -32.11
C GLU A 282 12.45 -15.09 -30.99
N GLN A 283 13.77 -15.15 -31.18
CA GLN A 283 14.74 -14.59 -30.22
C GLN A 283 14.62 -13.07 -30.09
N LEU A 284 14.40 -12.37 -31.21
CA LEU A 284 14.17 -10.93 -31.23
C LEU A 284 12.89 -10.55 -30.51
N ALA A 285 11.80 -11.28 -30.75
CA ALA A 285 10.52 -11.06 -30.05
C ALA A 285 10.65 -11.30 -28.54
N ALA A 286 11.26 -12.41 -28.14
CA ALA A 286 11.50 -12.74 -26.73
C ALA A 286 12.37 -11.68 -26.04
N LYS A 287 13.43 -11.21 -26.72
CA LYS A 287 14.29 -10.15 -26.18
C LYS A 287 13.58 -8.81 -26.06
N ARG A 288 12.85 -8.38 -27.09
CA ARG A 288 12.06 -7.14 -27.05
C ARG A 288 11.01 -7.19 -25.95
N GLN A 289 10.36 -8.35 -25.76
CA GLN A 289 9.43 -8.55 -24.65
C GLN A 289 10.14 -8.43 -23.31
N ALA A 290 11.27 -9.11 -23.11
CA ALA A 290 12.02 -9.03 -21.86
C ALA A 290 12.55 -7.62 -21.55
N GLU A 291 12.97 -6.86 -22.58
CA GLU A 291 13.37 -5.45 -22.43
C GLU A 291 12.17 -4.55 -22.11
N ALA A 292 11.02 -4.78 -22.74
CA ALA A 292 9.78 -4.07 -22.44
C ALA A 292 9.31 -4.36 -21.00
N ASP A 293 9.25 -5.63 -20.59
CA ASP A 293 8.87 -6.06 -19.24
C ASP A 293 9.83 -5.47 -18.20
N LYS A 294 11.13 -5.46 -18.49
CA LYS A 294 12.13 -4.84 -17.62
C LYS A 294 11.91 -3.34 -17.50
N LYS A 295 11.69 -2.63 -18.61
CA LYS A 295 11.44 -1.19 -18.61
C LYS A 295 10.13 -0.85 -17.87
N GLU A 296 9.09 -1.63 -18.07
CA GLU A 296 7.82 -1.49 -17.37
C GLU A 296 7.99 -1.71 -15.87
N LYS A 297 8.73 -2.75 -15.46
CA LYS A 297 9.06 -3.00 -14.06
C LYS A 297 9.87 -1.87 -13.44
N GLU A 298 10.85 -1.33 -14.17
CA GLU A 298 11.64 -0.17 -13.72
C GLU A 298 10.75 1.08 -13.57
N ALA A 299 9.88 1.38 -14.54
CA ALA A 299 8.96 2.51 -14.46
C ALA A 299 7.93 2.35 -13.32
N LEU A 300 7.43 1.14 -13.11
CA LEU A 300 6.55 0.81 -11.99
C LEU A 300 7.27 1.03 -10.66
N MET A 301 8.52 0.57 -10.52
CA MET A 301 9.31 0.78 -9.31
C MET A 301 9.69 2.25 -9.11
N GLN A 302 9.90 3.04 -10.17
CA GLN A 302 10.14 4.49 -10.03
C GLN A 302 8.93 5.23 -9.48
N ARG A 303 7.71 4.83 -9.87
CA ARG A 303 6.47 5.35 -9.26
C ARG A 303 6.25 4.79 -7.85
N GLY A 304 6.56 3.51 -7.67
CA GLY A 304 6.52 2.81 -6.39
C GLY A 304 5.16 2.93 -5.70
N MET A 305 5.16 3.19 -4.39
CA MET A 305 3.94 3.29 -3.58
C MET A 305 2.97 4.37 -4.03
N ARG A 306 3.39 5.35 -4.84
CA ARG A 306 2.44 6.31 -5.42
C ARG A 306 1.39 5.62 -6.30
N GLY A 307 1.75 4.50 -6.94
CA GLY A 307 0.78 3.68 -7.69
C GLY A 307 -0.34 3.15 -6.79
N VAL A 308 0.00 2.64 -5.60
CA VAL A 308 -0.97 2.19 -4.59
C VAL A 308 -1.89 3.34 -4.15
N PHE A 309 -1.31 4.51 -3.86
CA PHE A 309 -2.07 5.69 -3.45
C PHE A 309 -3.04 6.18 -4.52
N VAL A 310 -2.60 6.24 -5.79
CA VAL A 310 -3.44 6.64 -6.92
C VAL A 310 -4.58 5.63 -7.11
N ALA A 311 -4.27 4.33 -7.18
CA ALA A 311 -5.30 3.29 -7.32
C ALA A 311 -6.34 3.34 -6.18
N LEU A 312 -5.89 3.51 -4.93
CA LEU A 312 -6.77 3.61 -3.77
C LEU A 312 -7.65 4.88 -3.84
N SER A 313 -7.06 6.04 -4.10
CA SER A 313 -7.79 7.32 -4.15
C SER A 313 -8.78 7.38 -5.32
N GLU A 314 -8.43 6.85 -6.49
CA GLU A 314 -9.35 6.74 -7.64
C GLU A 314 -10.52 5.82 -7.32
N ALA A 315 -10.26 4.62 -6.78
CA ALA A 315 -11.31 3.69 -6.39
C ALA A 315 -12.25 4.29 -5.32
N CYS A 316 -11.69 4.92 -4.29
CA CYS A 316 -12.45 5.63 -3.26
C CYS A 316 -13.27 6.79 -3.84
N ARG A 317 -12.73 7.55 -4.80
CA ARG A 317 -13.41 8.68 -5.43
C ARG A 317 -14.57 8.24 -6.31
N GLU A 318 -14.32 7.32 -7.23
CA GLU A 318 -15.28 6.89 -8.25
C GLU A 318 -16.45 6.11 -7.65
N ARG A 319 -16.16 5.21 -6.70
CA ARG A 319 -17.16 4.31 -6.11
C ARG A 319 -17.63 4.76 -4.72
N ARG A 320 -17.06 5.84 -4.18
CA ARG A 320 -17.30 6.31 -2.79
C ARG A 320 -17.02 5.22 -1.74
N ILE A 321 -16.02 4.37 -2.00
CA ILE A 321 -15.62 3.32 -1.06
C ILE A 321 -15.15 3.99 0.25
N PRO A 322 -15.73 3.64 1.41
CA PRO A 322 -15.31 4.19 2.69
C PRO A 322 -13.86 3.82 3.00
N LEU A 323 -13.05 4.83 3.32
CA LEU A 323 -11.72 4.67 3.87
C LEU A 323 -11.81 4.78 5.41
N VAL A 324 -11.48 3.70 6.11
CA VAL A 324 -11.68 3.56 7.55
C VAL A 324 -10.33 3.63 8.26
N GLY A 325 -10.21 4.49 9.25
CA GLY A 325 -9.01 4.59 10.09
C GLY A 325 -9.36 4.72 11.56
N HIS A 326 -8.36 4.77 12.44
CA HIS A 326 -8.55 5.01 13.87
C HIS A 326 -7.71 6.19 14.33
N ASN A 327 -8.32 7.31 14.72
CA ASN A 327 -7.59 8.55 15.01
C ASN A 327 -6.71 9.01 13.83
N CYS A 328 -7.21 8.84 12.61
CA CYS A 328 -6.39 8.74 11.42
C CYS A 328 -6.03 10.07 10.76
N LEU A 329 -6.11 11.19 11.50
CA LEU A 329 -5.78 12.50 10.94
C LEU A 329 -4.29 12.57 10.58
N PHE A 330 -3.41 12.04 11.44
CA PHE A 330 -1.98 12.06 11.14
C PHE A 330 -1.67 11.21 9.91
N ASP A 331 -2.21 9.99 9.84
CA ASP A 331 -2.05 9.07 8.72
C ASP A 331 -2.44 9.75 7.40
N LEU A 332 -3.59 10.43 7.36
CA LEU A 332 -4.01 11.19 6.18
C LEU A 332 -3.03 12.31 5.79
N LEU A 333 -2.41 12.97 6.76
CA LEU A 333 -1.41 14.01 6.49
C LEU A 333 -0.09 13.41 5.97
N PHE A 334 0.33 12.26 6.48
CA PHE A 334 1.50 11.53 6.00
C PHE A 334 1.29 10.99 4.58
N LEU A 335 0.14 10.35 4.29
CA LEU A 335 -0.24 9.97 2.92
C LEU A 335 -0.16 11.17 1.96
N PHE A 336 -0.76 12.29 2.36
CA PHE A 336 -0.79 13.49 1.53
C PHE A 336 0.63 14.02 1.29
N ALA A 337 1.41 14.19 2.36
CA ALA A 337 2.79 14.67 2.29
C ALA A 337 3.67 13.79 1.39
N ALA A 338 3.50 12.47 1.47
CA ALA A 338 4.30 11.51 0.72
C ALA A 338 3.93 11.43 -0.77
N PHE A 339 2.63 11.50 -1.12
CA PHE A 339 2.16 11.15 -2.47
C PHE A 339 1.60 12.32 -3.28
N GLU A 340 1.08 13.36 -2.64
CA GLU A 340 0.67 14.61 -3.31
C GLU A 340 1.75 15.70 -3.21
N GLY A 341 2.46 15.76 -2.08
CA GLY A 341 3.56 16.70 -1.83
C GLY A 341 3.25 17.64 -0.66
N ALA A 342 3.80 18.85 -0.67
CA ALA A 342 3.68 19.79 0.44
C ALA A 342 2.22 20.00 0.90
N LEU A 343 1.97 19.86 2.20
CA LEU A 343 0.68 20.10 2.83
C LEU A 343 0.27 21.58 2.66
N PRO A 344 -1.01 21.90 2.36
CA PRO A 344 -1.46 23.28 2.22
C PRO A 344 -1.29 24.11 3.49
N ASP A 345 -0.97 25.40 3.37
CA ASP A 345 -0.77 26.27 4.54
C ASP A 345 -2.02 26.39 5.42
N LYS A 346 -3.21 26.31 4.82
CA LYS A 346 -4.49 26.46 5.50
C LYS A 346 -5.16 25.09 5.71
N TYR A 347 -5.64 24.86 6.93
CA TYR A 347 -6.37 23.64 7.29
C TYR A 347 -7.58 23.37 6.39
N HIS A 348 -8.36 24.41 6.06
CA HIS A 348 -9.53 24.26 5.19
C HIS A 348 -9.17 23.74 3.79
N ASP A 349 -8.06 24.20 3.22
CA ASP A 349 -7.61 23.80 1.88
C ASP A 349 -7.07 22.36 1.91
N CYS A 350 -6.32 21.99 2.95
CA CYS A 350 -5.91 20.61 3.21
C CYS A 350 -7.12 19.67 3.36
N LYS A 351 -8.10 20.08 4.16
CA LYS A 351 -9.36 19.33 4.33
C LYS A 351 -10.08 19.15 3.00
N ALA A 352 -10.20 20.19 2.18
CA ALA A 352 -10.84 20.10 0.88
C ALA A 352 -10.10 19.12 -0.04
N ALA A 353 -8.77 19.21 -0.12
CA ALA A 353 -7.94 18.34 -0.95
C ALA A 353 -8.02 16.86 -0.50
N ILE A 354 -7.98 16.58 0.81
CA ILE A 354 -8.16 15.22 1.34
C ILE A 354 -9.55 14.68 1.01
N ASN A 355 -10.61 15.49 1.12
CA ASN A 355 -11.98 15.04 0.78
C ASN A 355 -12.18 14.83 -0.73
N GLU A 356 -11.39 15.49 -1.57
CA GLU A 356 -11.38 15.24 -3.02
C GLU A 356 -10.73 13.88 -3.34
N LEU A 357 -9.69 13.50 -2.60
CA LEU A 357 -9.03 12.18 -2.72
C LEU A 357 -9.89 11.07 -2.13
N PHE A 358 -10.46 11.29 -0.94
CA PHE A 358 -11.20 10.31 -0.18
C PHE A 358 -12.54 10.91 0.28
N PRO A 359 -13.61 10.76 -0.52
CA PRO A 359 -14.88 11.44 -0.26
C PRO A 359 -15.73 10.81 0.86
N ALA A 360 -15.30 9.67 1.41
CA ALA A 360 -15.95 8.97 2.51
C ALA A 360 -14.88 8.44 3.47
N ILE A 361 -14.59 9.19 4.53
CA ILE A 361 -13.64 8.81 5.58
C ILE A 361 -14.42 8.49 6.86
N ILE A 362 -14.11 7.35 7.47
CA ILE A 362 -14.69 6.94 8.76
C ILE A 362 -13.55 6.79 9.77
N ASP A 363 -13.49 7.70 10.74
CA ASP A 363 -12.62 7.55 11.89
C ASP A 363 -13.35 6.78 12.99
N THR A 364 -12.89 5.57 13.28
CA THR A 364 -13.50 4.67 14.26
C THR A 364 -13.41 5.21 15.69
N LYS A 365 -12.39 6.01 16.04
CA LYS A 365 -12.28 6.66 17.35
C LYS A 365 -13.35 7.72 17.51
N VAL A 366 -13.57 8.52 16.45
CA VAL A 366 -14.64 9.52 16.41
C VAL A 366 -16.00 8.85 16.45
N LEU A 367 -16.20 7.78 15.68
CA LEU A 367 -17.44 6.99 15.67
C LEU A 367 -17.74 6.41 17.05
N ALA A 368 -16.75 5.78 17.70
CA ALA A 368 -16.87 5.25 19.05
C ALA A 368 -17.22 6.32 20.10
N SER A 369 -16.76 7.55 19.89
CA SER A 369 -17.05 8.71 20.75
C SER A 369 -18.40 9.36 20.43
N SER A 370 -19.08 8.94 19.37
CA SER A 370 -20.33 9.54 18.93
C SER A 370 -21.52 9.09 19.78
N PRO A 371 -22.60 9.89 19.84
CA PRO A 371 -23.83 9.51 20.56
C PRO A 371 -24.45 8.20 20.08
N VAL A 372 -24.20 7.78 18.83
CA VAL A 372 -24.71 6.52 18.26
C VAL A 372 -24.11 5.31 18.97
N CYS A 373 -22.86 5.39 19.41
CA CYS A 373 -22.17 4.32 20.12
C CYS A 373 -22.33 4.40 21.65
N ALA A 374 -22.91 5.48 22.20
CA ALA A 374 -23.12 5.63 23.63
C ALA A 374 -23.89 4.46 24.30
N PRO A 375 -24.90 3.84 23.68
CA PRO A 375 -25.59 2.67 24.25
C PRO A 375 -24.73 1.42 24.40
N LEU A 376 -23.60 1.33 23.67
CA LEU A 376 -22.70 0.18 23.72
C LEU A 376 -21.93 0.09 25.05
N GLY A 377 -21.82 1.20 25.80
CA GLY A 377 -21.14 1.19 27.10
C GLY A 377 -19.63 0.95 26.98
N LEU A 378 -19.00 1.49 25.93
CA LEU A 378 -17.56 1.37 25.68
C LEU A 378 -16.75 1.90 26.88
N SER A 379 -15.80 1.11 27.36
CA SER A 379 -14.91 1.46 28.49
C SER A 379 -13.79 2.41 28.10
N GLY A 380 -13.45 2.46 26.81
CA GLY A 380 -12.39 3.29 26.24
C GLY A 380 -12.56 3.40 24.72
N THR A 381 -11.86 4.37 24.12
CA THR A 381 -11.86 4.59 22.67
C THR A 381 -10.47 4.42 22.08
N ALA A 382 -9.53 3.82 22.81
CA ALA A 382 -8.27 3.37 22.23
C ALA A 382 -8.54 2.12 21.38
N LEU A 383 -7.80 1.95 20.29
CA LEU A 383 -8.02 0.83 19.36
C LEU A 383 -7.99 -0.53 20.07
N GLY A 384 -7.05 -0.74 20.99
CA GLY A 384 -6.95 -1.96 21.79
C GLY A 384 -8.17 -2.22 22.67
N ASP A 385 -8.71 -1.18 23.34
CA ASP A 385 -9.91 -1.29 24.18
C ASP A 385 -11.14 -1.64 23.33
N LEU A 386 -11.28 -0.97 22.17
CA LEU A 386 -12.38 -1.23 21.24
C LEU A 386 -12.28 -2.66 20.68
N TYR A 387 -11.10 -3.08 20.26
CA TYR A 387 -10.87 -4.43 19.77
C TYR A 387 -11.25 -5.48 20.83
N GLN A 388 -10.76 -5.32 22.06
CA GLN A 388 -11.12 -6.21 23.16
C GLN A 388 -12.62 -6.22 23.42
N PHE A 389 -13.28 -5.06 23.44
CA PHE A 389 -14.72 -4.96 23.65
C PHE A 389 -15.52 -5.74 22.60
N PHE A 390 -15.19 -5.60 21.31
CA PHE A 390 -15.94 -6.23 20.22
C PHE A 390 -15.56 -7.70 19.96
N THR A 391 -14.40 -8.16 20.45
CA THR A 391 -13.95 -9.55 20.29
C THR A 391 -14.22 -10.42 21.51
N THR A 392 -14.44 -9.80 22.68
CA THR A 392 -14.83 -10.53 23.88
C THR A 392 -16.26 -11.05 23.68
N PRO A 393 -16.49 -12.38 23.73
CA PRO A 393 -17.83 -12.92 23.68
C PRO A 393 -18.63 -12.33 24.83
N ALA A 394 -19.86 -11.85 24.55
CA ALA A 394 -20.78 -11.54 25.64
C ALA A 394 -20.86 -12.78 26.55
N PRO A 395 -20.73 -12.64 27.88
CA PRO A 395 -20.86 -13.79 28.77
C PRO A 395 -22.20 -14.47 28.42
N ALA A 396 -22.14 -15.79 28.15
CA ALA A 396 -23.34 -16.60 28.00
C ALA A 396 -24.28 -16.19 29.12
N ALA A 397 -25.49 -15.75 28.78
CA ALA A 397 -26.44 -15.23 29.75
C ALA A 397 -26.51 -16.21 30.92
N ALA A 398 -25.81 -15.89 32.02
CA ALA A 398 -25.93 -16.64 33.24
C ALA A 398 -27.41 -16.56 33.57
N GLU A 399 -28.05 -17.73 33.70
CA GLU A 399 -29.44 -17.82 34.12
C GLU A 399 -29.66 -16.79 35.21
N ALA A 400 -30.61 -15.89 34.96
CA ALA A 400 -30.86 -14.75 35.83
C ALA A 400 -30.92 -15.25 37.27
N PRO A 401 -30.07 -14.75 38.20
CA PRO A 401 -30.17 -15.15 39.58
C PRO A 401 -31.59 -14.80 40.03
N THR A 402 -32.31 -15.81 40.48
CA THR A 402 -33.65 -15.69 41.04
C THR A 402 -33.53 -14.77 42.26
N ALA A 403 -33.70 -13.47 42.04
CA ALA A 403 -33.55 -12.48 43.08
C ALA A 403 -34.69 -12.68 44.07
N VAL A 404 -34.33 -13.21 45.23
CA VAL A 404 -35.14 -13.23 46.45
C VAL A 404 -35.60 -11.80 46.70
N VAL A 405 -36.91 -11.58 46.57
CA VAL A 405 -37.56 -10.32 46.90
C VAL A 405 -37.59 -10.20 48.41
N VAL A 406 -36.66 -9.43 48.98
CA VAL A 406 -36.82 -8.90 50.34
C VAL A 406 -37.78 -7.72 50.25
N ALA A 407 -38.95 -7.90 50.84
CA ALA A 407 -39.96 -6.87 50.98
C ALA A 407 -39.48 -5.78 51.95
N THR A 408 -39.41 -4.54 51.48
CA THR A 408 -39.59 -3.36 52.32
C THR A 408 -40.66 -2.49 51.69
N THR A 409 -41.70 -2.25 52.48
CA THR A 409 -43.03 -1.72 52.15
C THR A 409 -43.06 -0.34 51.45
N PRO A 410 -44.06 -0.08 50.59
CA PRO A 410 -44.22 1.15 49.81
C PRO A 410 -45.15 2.18 50.49
N SER A 411 -44.76 2.74 51.65
CA SER A 411 -45.63 3.67 52.40
C SER A 411 -45.40 5.17 52.13
N GLY A 412 -44.53 5.55 51.17
CA GLY A 412 -44.19 6.97 50.92
C GLY A 412 -44.28 7.48 49.47
N LEU A 413 -44.68 6.64 48.51
CA LEU A 413 -44.70 6.97 47.08
C LEU A 413 -46.11 7.38 46.62
N GLN A 414 -46.60 8.54 47.08
CA GLN A 414 -47.84 9.14 46.59
C GLN A 414 -47.57 10.06 45.38
N PRO A 415 -48.53 10.24 44.45
CA PRO A 415 -48.40 11.25 43.40
C PRO A 415 -48.11 12.63 44.01
N GLY A 416 -47.11 13.33 43.48
CA GLY A 416 -46.62 14.60 44.00
C GLY A 416 -45.43 14.50 44.97
N ALA A 417 -45.05 13.30 45.43
CA ALA A 417 -43.88 13.12 46.27
C ALA A 417 -42.57 13.41 45.51
N THR A 418 -41.65 14.13 46.16
CA THR A 418 -40.29 14.34 45.66
C THR A 418 -39.40 13.17 46.07
N VAL A 419 -38.76 12.55 45.08
CA VAL A 419 -37.86 11.40 45.24
C VAL A 419 -36.56 11.62 44.48
N GLU A 420 -35.54 10.83 44.76
CA GLU A 420 -34.43 10.66 43.82
C GLU A 420 -34.66 9.41 42.98
N ALA A 421 -34.50 9.54 41.67
CA ALA A 421 -34.65 8.46 40.70
C ALA A 421 -33.41 8.33 39.82
N GLN A 422 -33.15 7.13 39.31
CA GLN A 422 -32.18 6.90 38.24
C GLN A 422 -32.91 6.54 36.94
N PHE A 423 -32.39 6.99 35.80
CA PHE A 423 -32.87 6.54 34.48
C PHE A 423 -32.51 5.08 34.18
N LYS A 424 -31.39 4.61 34.73
CA LYS A 424 -30.86 3.24 34.66
C LYS A 424 -30.11 2.95 35.97
N PRO A 425 -29.92 1.68 36.40
CA PRO A 425 -29.29 1.34 37.68
C PRO A 425 -27.92 1.98 37.94
N THR A 426 -27.18 2.34 36.88
CA THR A 426 -25.84 2.93 36.93
C THR A 426 -25.81 4.45 36.76
N SER A 427 -26.97 5.10 36.52
CA SER A 427 -27.04 6.55 36.33
C SER A 427 -26.89 7.31 37.66
N ARG A 428 -26.48 8.59 37.61
CA ARG A 428 -26.53 9.43 38.82
C ARG A 428 -27.98 9.60 39.30
N TRP A 429 -28.17 9.63 40.61
CA TRP A 429 -29.44 9.95 41.24
C TRP A 429 -29.83 11.39 40.93
N ARG A 430 -31.09 11.61 40.55
CA ARG A 430 -31.63 12.94 40.23
C ARG A 430 -32.98 13.12 40.89
N LEU A 431 -33.26 14.36 41.30
CA LEU A 431 -34.58 14.74 41.82
C LEU A 431 -35.66 14.55 40.75
N ALA A 432 -36.74 13.91 41.17
CA ALA A 432 -37.92 13.67 40.36
C ALA A 432 -39.18 13.75 41.23
N THR A 433 -40.30 14.03 40.58
CA THR A 433 -41.63 14.02 41.23
C THR A 433 -42.39 12.79 40.76
N VAL A 434 -42.96 12.03 41.70
CA VAL A 434 -43.84 10.89 41.37
C VAL A 434 -45.11 11.42 40.70
N VAL A 435 -45.37 10.99 39.48
CA VAL A 435 -46.57 11.34 38.72
C VAL A 435 -47.66 10.30 38.94
N GLN A 436 -47.28 9.02 39.00
CA GLN A 436 -48.20 7.91 39.26
C GLN A 436 -47.56 6.94 40.25
N ALA A 437 -48.29 6.68 41.35
CA ALA A 437 -47.89 5.72 42.36
C ALA A 437 -47.98 4.28 41.83
N PRO A 438 -47.19 3.35 42.37
CA PRO A 438 -47.28 1.93 42.00
C PRO A 438 -48.60 1.37 42.51
N GLN A 439 -49.53 1.05 41.61
CA GLN A 439 -50.83 0.47 41.99
C GLN A 439 -50.81 -1.06 42.07
N GLU A 440 -49.78 -1.74 41.53
CA GLU A 440 -49.57 -3.20 41.57
C GLU A 440 -48.28 -3.62 40.82
N SER A 441 -47.74 -2.75 39.95
CA SER A 441 -46.48 -2.93 39.23
C SER A 441 -45.26 -2.55 40.08
N LYS A 442 -44.13 -3.25 39.89
CA LYS A 442 -42.82 -2.93 40.52
C LYS A 442 -42.19 -1.63 39.96
N THR A 443 -42.99 -0.72 39.42
CA THR A 443 -42.56 0.50 38.71
C THR A 443 -43.44 1.69 39.08
N ALA A 444 -42.87 2.89 39.11
CA ALA A 444 -43.60 4.15 39.23
C ALA A 444 -43.35 5.04 38.01
N VAL A 445 -44.27 5.95 37.72
CA VAL A 445 -44.04 6.99 36.70
C VAL A 445 -43.56 8.25 37.40
N VAL A 446 -42.40 8.77 36.99
CA VAL A 446 -41.78 9.97 37.56
C VAL A 446 -41.53 11.02 36.49
N ARG A 447 -41.46 12.29 36.90
CA ARG A 447 -40.97 13.40 36.07
C ARG A 447 -39.71 13.95 36.68
N PHE A 448 -38.59 13.87 35.96
CA PHE A 448 -37.31 14.42 36.42
C PHE A 448 -37.36 15.95 36.44
N HIS A 449 -36.81 16.57 37.48
CA HIS A 449 -36.74 18.03 37.56
C HIS A 449 -35.85 18.56 36.42
N GLY A 450 -36.37 19.52 35.64
CA GLY A 450 -35.72 20.03 34.43
C GLY A 450 -36.06 19.28 33.14
N TYR A 451 -36.91 18.25 33.19
CA TYR A 451 -37.40 17.52 32.03
C TYR A 451 -38.94 17.58 31.98
N GLN A 452 -39.51 17.73 30.79
CA GLN A 452 -40.98 17.76 30.62
C GLN A 452 -41.59 16.36 30.53
N ASP A 453 -40.82 15.37 30.09
CA ASP A 453 -41.30 14.02 29.85
C ASP A 453 -41.47 13.18 31.12
N HIS A 454 -42.43 12.27 31.09
CA HIS A 454 -42.66 11.27 32.13
C HIS A 454 -41.88 9.99 31.82
N THR A 455 -41.23 9.41 32.82
CA THR A 455 -40.43 8.18 32.68
C THR A 455 -40.91 7.12 33.67
N THR A 456 -41.08 5.89 33.19
CA THR A 456 -41.42 4.75 34.05
C THR A 456 -40.12 4.15 34.62
N VAL A 457 -39.99 4.10 35.94
CA VAL A 457 -38.80 3.61 36.64
C VAL A 457 -39.15 2.47 37.61
N PRO A 458 -38.33 1.40 37.69
CA PRO A 458 -38.50 0.36 38.70
C PRO A 458 -38.35 0.90 40.13
N LEU A 459 -39.05 0.30 41.10
CA LEU A 459 -38.96 0.68 42.52
C LEU A 459 -37.53 0.64 43.07
N GLY A 460 -36.70 -0.29 42.59
CA GLY A 460 -35.28 -0.38 42.97
C GLY A 460 -34.40 0.77 42.45
N GLN A 461 -34.93 1.64 41.58
CA GLN A 461 -34.27 2.84 41.06
C GLN A 461 -34.86 4.13 41.67
N LEU A 462 -35.60 4.00 42.77
CA LEU A 462 -36.15 5.10 43.56
C LEU A 462 -35.57 5.08 44.97
N ARG A 463 -35.29 6.27 45.52
CA ARG A 463 -34.96 6.43 46.94
C ARG A 463 -35.48 7.74 47.48
N SER A 464 -35.60 7.84 48.80
CA SER A 464 -35.91 9.09 49.49
C SER A 464 -34.81 10.13 49.23
N PRO A 465 -35.17 11.41 49.00
CA PRO A 465 -34.17 12.46 48.88
C PRO A 465 -33.45 12.66 50.23
N PRO A 466 -32.18 13.09 50.24
CA PRO A 466 -31.50 13.40 51.48
C PRO A 466 -32.28 14.47 52.25
N LEU A 467 -32.53 14.22 53.55
CA LEU A 467 -33.11 15.21 54.44
C LEU A 467 -32.20 16.44 54.44
N ALA A 468 -32.75 17.60 54.06
CA ALA A 468 -32.03 18.86 54.16
C ALA A 468 -31.69 19.11 55.64
N GLY A 469 -30.39 19.08 55.94
CA GLY A 469 -29.81 19.66 57.16
C GLY A 469 -29.34 21.06 56.86
#